data_AF-A0A6P2TL49-F1
#
_entry.id   AF-A0A6P2TL49-F1
#
_cell.length_a   1.000
_cell.length_b   1.000
_cell.length_c   1.000
_cell.angle_alpha   90.00
_cell.angle_beta   90.00
_cell.angle_gamma   90.00
#
_symmetry.space_group_name_H-M   'P 1'
#
loop_
_entity.id
_entity.type
_entity.pdbx_description
1 polymer ?
#
loop_
_entity_poly.entity_id
_entity_poly.type
_entity_poly.pdbx_seq_one_letter_code
_entity_poly.pdbx_strand_id
1 'polypeptide(L)'
;MTVDTPEYLNCSPEFIGGLIETVSVALLDNFPNTQVDLFDVEQVIDALRLLRPRVVEIDALDGLMRMAKGQWQEANQILLRVIEMRPQFGYAKALLAFSLSSMGDPSWRQIANEALADDPDNKDTRALVRALEVKDEVDRAIRDHRPGQPFVAPASLQEADANAAGSDSPAPRDTAPAAEMFQGGAFLRA
;
A
#
# COMPACT_ATOMS: atom_id res chain seq x y z
N MET A 1 -4.05 -15.68 36.08
CA MET A 1 -2.63 -15.89 35.76
C MET A 1 -2.27 -14.86 34.71
N THR A 2 -1.62 -13.76 35.09
CA THR A 2 -1.09 -12.79 34.14
C THR A 2 0.15 -13.42 33.53
N VAL A 3 0.06 -13.79 32.25
CA VAL A 3 1.23 -14.29 31.51
C VAL A 3 2.16 -13.09 31.37
N ASP A 4 3.29 -13.10 32.10
CA ASP A 4 4.34 -12.11 31.91
C ASP A 4 4.80 -12.20 30.45
N THR A 5 4.72 -11.07 29.76
CA THR A 5 5.13 -11.01 28.36
C THR A 5 6.66 -11.12 28.33
N PRO A 6 7.24 -12.06 27.57
CA PRO A 6 8.69 -12.21 27.49
C PRO A 6 9.37 -10.88 27.16
N GLU A 7 10.48 -10.58 27.84
CA GLU A 7 11.20 -9.30 27.70
C GLU A 7 11.60 -8.99 26.26
N TYR A 8 11.92 -10.01 25.46
CA TYR A 8 12.28 -9.87 24.04
C TYR A 8 11.11 -9.42 23.13
N LEU A 9 9.86 -9.52 23.59
CA LEU A 9 8.69 -9.01 22.86
C LEU A 9 8.44 -7.52 23.16
N ASN A 10 9.12 -6.94 24.14
CA ASN A 10 9.00 -5.53 24.51
C ASN A 10 9.88 -4.64 23.62
N CYS A 11 9.68 -4.71 22.32
CA CYS A 11 10.38 -3.87 21.35
C CYS A 11 9.85 -2.43 21.37
N SER A 12 10.77 -1.47 21.26
CA SER A 12 10.44 -0.04 21.22
C SER A 12 9.61 0.31 19.97
N PRO A 13 8.80 1.37 20.03
CA PRO A 13 8.03 1.84 18.87
C PRO A 13 8.90 2.16 17.65
N GLU A 14 10.12 2.66 17.86
CA GLU A 14 11.07 3.00 16.81
C GLU A 14 11.56 1.76 16.08
N PHE A 15 11.83 0.67 16.82
CA PHE A 15 12.21 -0.60 16.23
C PHE A 15 11.09 -1.17 15.35
N ILE A 16 9.86 -1.16 15.84
CA ILE A 16 8.69 -1.61 15.06
C ILE A 16 8.48 -0.74 13.83
N GLY A 17 8.55 0.59 13.99
CA GLY A 17 8.46 1.54 12.89
C GLY A 17 9.52 1.29 11.83
N GLY A 18 10.76 0.99 12.23
CA GLY A 18 11.85 0.66 11.31
C GLY A 18 11.61 -0.64 10.54
N LEU A 19 11.05 -1.68 11.18
CA LEU A 19 10.68 -2.92 10.48
C LEU A 19 9.55 -2.69 9.48
N ILE A 20 8.52 -1.93 9.86
CA ILE A 20 7.43 -1.55 8.97
C ILE A 20 7.96 -0.76 7.77
N GLU A 21 8.78 0.26 8.00
CA GLU A 21 9.42 1.06 6.95
C GLU A 21 10.22 0.17 5.99
N THR A 22 11.00 -0.76 6.53
CA THR A 22 11.83 -1.68 5.73
C THR A 22 10.97 -2.53 4.79
N VAL A 23 9.88 -3.11 5.32
CA VAL A 23 8.94 -3.91 4.52
C VAL A 23 8.22 -3.03 3.49
N SER A 24 7.75 -1.85 3.89
CA SER A 24 7.09 -0.90 3.01
C SER A 24 7.99 -0.50 1.85
N VAL A 25 9.24 -0.12 2.09
CA VAL A 25 10.20 0.21 1.03
C VAL A 25 10.46 -0.99 0.12
N ALA A 26 10.71 -2.18 0.68
CA ALA A 26 10.96 -3.39 -0.10
C ALA A 26 9.80 -3.77 -1.04
N LEU A 27 8.57 -3.51 -0.61
CA LEU A 27 7.37 -3.82 -1.39
C LEU A 27 6.94 -2.69 -2.32
N LEU A 28 7.14 -1.42 -1.95
CA LEU A 28 6.60 -0.25 -2.65
C LEU A 28 7.55 0.38 -3.68
N ASP A 29 8.86 0.31 -3.49
CA ASP A 29 9.84 1.05 -4.31
C ASP A 29 9.72 0.72 -5.81
N ASN A 30 9.44 -0.54 -6.14
CA ASN A 30 9.21 -0.99 -7.52
C ASN A 30 7.84 -1.67 -7.70
N PHE A 31 6.86 -1.35 -6.85
CA PHE A 31 5.55 -1.99 -6.88
C PHE A 31 4.87 -1.86 -8.26
N PRO A 32 4.26 -2.94 -8.80
CA PRO A 32 4.10 -4.27 -8.22
C PRO A 32 5.27 -5.24 -8.47
N ASN A 33 6.29 -4.83 -9.21
CA ASN A 33 7.44 -5.64 -9.59
C ASN A 33 8.58 -5.51 -8.57
N THR A 34 8.52 -6.28 -7.48
CA THR A 34 9.63 -6.28 -6.51
C THR A 34 10.81 -7.12 -6.99
N GLN A 35 12.03 -6.64 -6.72
CA GLN A 35 13.28 -7.37 -6.95
C GLN A 35 13.82 -8.02 -5.66
N VAL A 36 13.12 -7.81 -4.54
CA VAL A 36 13.53 -8.30 -3.22
C VAL A 36 13.03 -9.74 -3.05
N ASP A 37 13.79 -10.55 -2.31
CA ASP A 37 13.33 -11.88 -1.92
C ASP A 37 12.10 -11.76 -1.00
N LEU A 38 10.96 -12.18 -1.53
CA LEU A 38 9.69 -12.13 -0.81
C LEU A 38 9.63 -13.08 0.38
N PHE A 39 10.52 -14.07 0.46
CA PHE A 39 10.66 -14.90 1.66
C PHE A 39 11.14 -14.07 2.84
N ASP A 40 12.17 -13.24 2.67
CA ASP A 40 12.69 -12.39 3.75
C ASP A 40 11.63 -11.37 4.21
N VAL A 41 10.85 -10.83 3.28
CA VAL A 41 9.75 -9.91 3.59
C VAL A 41 8.67 -10.61 4.43
N GLU A 42 8.29 -11.84 4.05
CA GLU A 42 7.32 -12.66 4.79
C GLU A 42 7.78 -12.92 6.23
N GLN A 43 9.07 -13.23 6.43
CA GLN A 43 9.65 -13.44 7.75
C GLN A 43 9.58 -12.19 8.64
N VAL A 44 9.77 -10.99 8.06
CA VAL A 44 9.65 -9.73 8.81
C VAL A 44 8.20 -9.42 9.16
N ILE A 45 7.25 -9.68 8.25
CA ILE A 45 5.81 -9.52 8.52
C ILE A 45 5.37 -10.46 9.66
N ASP A 46 5.83 -11.70 9.65
CA ASP A 46 5.52 -12.66 10.73
C ASP A 46 6.12 -12.23 12.07
N ALA A 47 7.34 -11.68 12.07
CA ALA A 47 7.92 -11.08 13.26
C ALA A 47 7.09 -9.89 13.77
N LEU A 48 6.64 -9.01 12.88
CA LEU A 48 5.78 -7.88 13.22
C LEU A 48 4.45 -8.33 13.85
N ARG A 49 3.81 -9.38 13.31
CA ARG A 49 2.60 -9.98 13.88
C ARG A 49 2.84 -10.53 15.29
N LEU A 50 3.99 -11.17 15.53
CA LEU A 50 4.36 -11.66 16.85
C LEU A 50 4.58 -10.51 17.84
N LEU A 51 5.24 -9.44 17.40
CA LEU A 51 5.55 -8.27 18.24
C LEU A 51 4.34 -7.37 18.49
N ARG A 52 3.36 -7.35 17.58
CA ARG A 52 2.16 -6.50 17.63
C ARG A 52 0.90 -7.25 17.19
N PRO A 53 0.47 -8.28 17.95
CA PRO A 53 -0.64 -9.16 17.55
C PRO A 53 -2.01 -8.50 17.51
N ARG A 54 -2.14 -7.26 18.00
CA ARG A 54 -3.40 -6.49 18.02
C ARG A 54 -3.47 -5.42 16.92
N VAL A 55 -2.40 -5.23 16.15
CA VAL A 55 -2.34 -4.19 15.11
C VAL A 55 -2.67 -4.85 13.78
N VAL A 56 -3.94 -4.76 13.40
CA VAL A 56 -4.47 -5.40 12.19
C VAL A 56 -3.97 -4.74 10.91
N GLU A 57 -3.52 -3.48 10.99
CA GLU A 57 -2.94 -2.75 9.88
C GLU A 57 -1.65 -3.41 9.36
N ILE A 58 -0.97 -4.22 10.16
CA ILE A 58 0.19 -5.03 9.71
C ILE A 58 -0.23 -6.04 8.64
N ASP A 59 -1.47 -6.55 8.69
CA ASP A 59 -1.97 -7.49 7.69
C ASP A 59 -2.13 -6.83 6.30
N ALA A 60 -2.18 -5.49 6.21
CA ALA A 60 -2.13 -4.81 4.92
C ALA A 60 -0.78 -5.02 4.20
N LEU A 61 0.31 -5.22 4.95
CA LEU A 61 1.63 -5.56 4.38
C LEU A 61 1.62 -6.98 3.78
N ASP A 62 0.92 -7.93 4.40
CA ASP A 62 0.71 -9.26 3.83
C ASP A 62 -0.16 -9.17 2.57
N GLY A 63 -1.23 -8.38 2.58
CA GLY A 63 -2.02 -8.08 1.38
C GLY A 63 -1.17 -7.55 0.23
N LEU A 64 -0.32 -6.56 0.51
CA LEU A 64 0.63 -5.99 -0.46
C LEU A 64 1.64 -7.03 -0.97
N MET A 65 2.18 -7.89 -0.09
CA MET A 65 3.06 -8.98 -0.49
C MET A 65 2.35 -9.99 -1.42
N ARG A 66 1.09 -10.36 -1.15
CA ARG A 66 0.30 -11.21 -2.05
C ARG A 66 0.13 -10.55 -3.42
N MET A 67 -0.13 -9.25 -3.47
CA MET A 67 -0.20 -8.49 -4.72
C MET A 67 1.12 -8.54 -5.50
N ALA A 68 2.26 -8.37 -4.83
CA ALA A 68 3.58 -8.50 -5.45
C ALA A 68 3.85 -9.93 -5.99
N LYS A 69 3.25 -10.96 -5.38
CA LYS A 69 3.25 -12.36 -5.88
C LYS A 69 2.25 -12.60 -7.02
N GLY A 70 1.45 -11.61 -7.42
CA GLY A 70 0.34 -11.76 -8.38
C GLY A 70 -0.86 -12.54 -7.83
N GLN A 71 -0.91 -12.76 -6.51
CA GLN A 71 -1.95 -13.49 -5.78
C GLN A 71 -3.11 -12.56 -5.42
N TRP A 72 -3.81 -12.05 -6.43
CA TRP A 72 -4.83 -11.00 -6.29
C TRP A 72 -6.03 -11.41 -5.44
N GLN A 73 -6.43 -12.69 -5.51
CA GLN A 73 -7.59 -13.21 -4.77
C GLN A 73 -7.29 -13.30 -3.27
N GLU A 74 -6.11 -13.81 -2.92
CA GLU A 74 -5.63 -13.88 -1.55
C GLU A 74 -5.42 -12.49 -0.96
N ALA A 75 -4.85 -11.56 -1.74
CA ALA A 75 -4.73 -10.16 -1.34
C ALA A 75 -6.09 -9.55 -0.98
N ASN A 76 -7.12 -9.75 -1.81
CA ASN A 76 -8.46 -9.25 -1.54
C ASN A 76 -9.05 -9.78 -0.24
N GLN A 77 -8.89 -11.08 0.04
CA GLN A 77 -9.42 -11.68 1.26
C GLN A 77 -8.78 -11.07 2.51
N ILE A 78 -7.46 -10.87 2.49
CA ILE A 78 -6.73 -10.24 3.59
C ILE A 78 -7.18 -8.79 3.76
N LEU A 79 -7.21 -8.01 2.68
CA LEU A 79 -7.54 -6.59 2.72
C LEU A 79 -8.99 -6.35 3.16
N LEU A 80 -9.94 -7.18 2.72
CA LEU A 80 -11.32 -7.13 3.19
C LEU A 80 -11.40 -7.36 4.70
N ARG A 81 -10.67 -8.35 5.22
CA ARG A 81 -10.63 -8.60 6.66
C ARG A 81 -10.05 -7.42 7.44
N VAL A 82 -8.99 -6.79 6.91
CA VAL A 82 -8.41 -5.58 7.51
C VAL A 82 -9.45 -4.45 7.55
N ILE A 83 -10.19 -4.24 6.45
CA ILE A 83 -11.23 -3.21 6.36
C ILE A 83 -12.41 -3.52 7.28
N GLU A 84 -12.82 -4.79 7.42
CA GLU A 84 -13.86 -5.19 8.38
C GLU A 84 -13.49 -4.83 9.82
N MET A 85 -12.21 -5.01 10.18
CA MET A 85 -11.71 -4.67 11.51
C MET A 85 -11.42 -3.17 11.67
N ARG A 86 -11.03 -2.48 10.58
CA ARG A 86 -10.68 -1.06 10.54
C ARG A 86 -11.31 -0.37 9.32
N PRO A 87 -12.61 -0.03 9.37
CA PRO A 87 -13.34 0.48 8.21
C PRO A 87 -12.82 1.81 7.64
N GLN A 88 -12.14 2.62 8.45
CA GLN A 88 -11.56 3.91 8.07
C GLN A 88 -10.12 3.82 7.57
N PHE A 89 -9.57 2.60 7.42
CA PHE A 89 -8.19 2.46 6.99
C PHE A 89 -8.07 2.62 5.46
N GLY A 90 -7.96 3.87 5.01
CA GLY A 90 -7.96 4.23 3.59
C GLY A 90 -6.86 3.55 2.79
N TYR A 91 -5.67 3.33 3.37
CA TYR A 91 -4.59 2.62 2.69
C TYR A 91 -4.97 1.18 2.29
N ALA A 92 -5.61 0.41 3.18
CA ALA A 92 -6.09 -0.93 2.84
C ALA A 92 -7.16 -0.90 1.74
N LYS A 93 -8.04 0.11 1.73
CA LYS A 93 -9.01 0.32 0.66
C LYS A 93 -8.33 0.64 -0.67
N ALA A 94 -7.30 1.48 -0.68
CA ALA A 94 -6.55 1.79 -1.89
C ALA A 94 -5.87 0.54 -2.48
N LEU A 95 -5.27 -0.31 -1.62
CA LEU A 95 -4.72 -1.59 -2.04
C LEU A 95 -5.80 -2.54 -2.59
N LEU A 96 -6.97 -2.59 -1.96
CA LEU A 96 -8.09 -3.40 -2.43
C LEU A 96 -8.58 -2.91 -3.80
N ALA A 97 -8.74 -1.60 -3.98
CA ALA A 97 -9.07 -1.00 -5.27
C ALA A 97 -8.03 -1.36 -6.33
N PHE A 98 -6.74 -1.32 -5.99
CA PHE A 98 -5.68 -1.70 -6.92
C PHE A 98 -5.81 -3.16 -7.35
N SER A 99 -5.99 -4.07 -6.41
CA SER A 99 -6.16 -5.49 -6.70
C SER A 99 -7.42 -5.79 -7.54
N LEU A 100 -8.54 -5.13 -7.26
CA LEU A 100 -9.76 -5.20 -8.06
C LEU A 100 -9.55 -4.71 -9.50
N SER A 101 -8.83 -3.59 -9.68
CA SER A 101 -8.47 -3.08 -11.00
C SER A 101 -7.58 -4.04 -11.79
N SER A 102 -6.60 -4.68 -11.13
CA SER A 102 -5.76 -5.73 -11.73
C SER A 102 -6.56 -6.93 -12.20
N MET A 103 -7.68 -7.25 -11.54
CA MET A 103 -8.61 -8.31 -11.95
C MET A 103 -9.69 -7.84 -12.94
N GLY A 104 -9.73 -6.55 -13.28
CA GLY A 104 -10.72 -5.97 -14.20
C GLY A 104 -12.09 -5.71 -13.57
N ASP A 105 -12.22 -5.74 -12.25
CA ASP A 105 -13.49 -5.50 -11.55
C ASP A 105 -13.80 -4.00 -11.46
N PRO A 106 -14.88 -3.48 -12.07
CA PRO A 106 -15.18 -2.05 -12.11
C PRO A 106 -15.51 -1.43 -10.75
N SER A 107 -15.80 -2.23 -9.71
CA SER A 107 -16.07 -1.76 -8.36
C SER A 107 -14.86 -1.05 -7.71
N TRP A 108 -13.66 -1.23 -8.27
CA TRP A 108 -12.44 -0.57 -7.80
C TRP A 108 -12.60 0.95 -7.67
N ARG A 109 -13.38 1.60 -8.55
CA ARG A 109 -13.58 3.06 -8.54
C ARG A 109 -14.29 3.53 -7.28
N GLN A 110 -15.31 2.79 -6.85
CA GLN A 110 -16.04 3.13 -5.64
C GLN A 110 -15.11 3.00 -4.42
N ILE A 111 -14.38 1.89 -4.33
CA ILE A 111 -13.45 1.63 -3.22
C ILE A 111 -12.30 2.67 -3.19
N ALA A 112 -11.79 3.08 -4.35
CA ALA A 112 -10.76 4.12 -4.45
C ALA A 112 -11.27 5.48 -3.93
N ASN A 113 -12.51 5.86 -4.25
CA ASN A 113 -13.11 7.08 -3.74
C ASN A 113 -13.34 7.03 -2.22
N GLU A 114 -13.77 5.87 -1.71
CA GLU A 114 -13.89 5.66 -0.26
C GLU A 114 -12.53 5.75 0.45
N ALA A 115 -11.47 5.21 -0.16
CA ALA A 115 -10.11 5.30 0.36
C ALA A 115 -9.66 6.76 0.57
N LEU A 116 -9.90 7.62 -0.42
CA LEU A 116 -9.60 9.05 -0.34
C LEU A 116 -10.48 9.79 0.67
N ALA A 117 -11.73 9.36 0.84
CA ALA A 117 -12.64 9.98 1.79
C ALA A 117 -12.25 9.67 3.25
N ASP A 118 -11.81 8.43 3.51
CA ASP A 118 -11.42 8.00 4.85
C ASP A 118 -10.01 8.44 5.25
N ASP A 119 -9.09 8.55 4.28
CA ASP A 119 -7.70 8.94 4.52
C ASP A 119 -7.18 9.95 3.46
N PRO A 120 -7.69 11.19 3.48
CA PRO A 120 -7.38 12.19 2.45
C PRO A 120 -5.94 12.69 2.51
N ASP A 121 -5.29 12.63 3.68
CA ASP A 121 -3.98 13.21 3.91
C ASP A 121 -2.83 12.24 3.61
N ASN A 122 -3.09 10.93 3.59
CA ASN A 122 -2.10 9.90 3.31
C ASN A 122 -1.60 9.94 1.86
N LYS A 123 -0.28 10.15 1.73
CA LYS A 123 0.41 10.28 0.45
C LYS A 123 0.35 9.00 -0.37
N ASP A 124 0.49 7.84 0.27
CA ASP A 124 0.54 6.54 -0.42
C ASP A 124 -0.86 6.15 -0.92
N THR A 125 -1.90 6.38 -0.11
CA THR A 125 -3.31 6.24 -0.51
C THR A 125 -3.60 7.06 -1.77
N ARG A 126 -3.21 8.35 -1.77
CA ARG A 126 -3.38 9.22 -2.94
C ARG A 126 -2.56 8.77 -4.14
N ALA A 127 -1.31 8.33 -3.95
CA ALA A 127 -0.45 7.86 -5.02
C ALA A 127 -1.02 6.60 -5.70
N LEU A 128 -1.50 5.63 -4.92
CA LEU A 128 -2.15 4.42 -5.42
C LEU A 128 -3.41 4.75 -6.21
N VAL A 129 -4.29 5.60 -5.69
CA VAL A 129 -5.52 5.99 -6.39
C VAL A 129 -5.19 6.76 -7.67
N ARG A 130 -4.21 7.67 -7.65
CA ARG A 130 -3.77 8.38 -8.85
C ARG A 130 -3.23 7.43 -9.92
N ALA A 131 -2.44 6.42 -9.53
CA ALA A 131 -1.95 5.41 -10.47
C ALA A 131 -3.10 4.64 -11.13
N LEU A 132 -4.16 4.33 -10.38
CA LEU A 132 -5.35 3.66 -10.92
C LEU A 132 -6.12 4.53 -11.92
N GLU A 133 -6.27 5.83 -11.63
CA GLU A 133 -6.90 6.77 -12.55
C GLU A 133 -6.13 6.88 -13.87
N VAL A 134 -4.80 7.05 -13.79
CA VAL A 134 -3.93 7.11 -14.97
C VAL A 134 -4.05 5.84 -15.80
N LYS A 135 -4.00 4.66 -15.15
CA LYS A 135 -4.18 3.37 -15.83
C LYS A 135 -5.52 3.32 -16.56
N ASP A 136 -6.62 3.72 -15.91
CA ASP A 136 -7.95 3.67 -16.52
C ASP A 136 -8.11 4.66 -17.68
N GLU A 137 -7.50 5.84 -17.61
CA GLU A 137 -7.46 6.80 -18.71
C GLU A 137 -6.70 6.25 -19.91
N VAL A 138 -5.56 5.58 -19.67
CA VAL A 138 -4.80 4.90 -20.72
C VAL A 138 -5.61 3.76 -21.34
N ASP A 139 -6.25 2.92 -20.51
CA ASP A 139 -7.11 1.82 -20.98
C ASP A 139 -8.30 2.35 -21.81
N ARG A 140 -8.88 3.49 -21.42
CA ARG A 140 -9.90 4.20 -22.22
C ARG A 140 -9.34 4.70 -23.55
N ALA A 141 -8.19 5.38 -23.54
CA ALA A 141 -7.55 5.89 -24.76
C ALA A 141 -7.21 4.76 -25.75
N ILE A 142 -6.76 3.61 -25.25
CA ILE A 142 -6.49 2.42 -26.08
C ILE A 142 -7.77 1.89 -26.71
N ARG A 143 -8.87 1.80 -25.95
CA ARG A 143 -10.17 1.32 -26.45
C ARG A 143 -10.77 2.25 -27.50
N ASP A 144 -10.65 3.56 -27.32
CA ASP A 144 -11.22 4.57 -28.22
C ASP A 144 -10.35 4.80 -29.46
N HIS A 145 -9.14 4.22 -29.49
CA HIS A 145 -8.21 4.36 -30.59
C HIS A 145 -8.75 3.75 -31.89
N ARG A 146 -8.80 4.57 -32.95
CA ARG A 146 -9.24 4.13 -34.28
C ARG A 146 -8.05 3.69 -35.14
N PRO A 147 -8.16 2.56 -35.86
CA PRO A 147 -7.11 2.13 -36.78
C PRO A 147 -6.77 3.21 -37.80
N GLY A 148 -5.49 3.59 -37.89
CA GLY A 148 -4.99 4.60 -38.84
C GLY A 148 -4.91 6.04 -38.30
N GLN A 149 -5.35 6.30 -37.07
CA GLN A 149 -5.00 7.54 -36.38
C GLN A 149 -3.75 7.34 -35.50
N PRO A 150 -2.95 8.38 -35.21
CA PRO A 150 -1.88 8.28 -34.22
C PRO A 150 -2.46 8.14 -32.82
N PHE A 151 -1.87 7.28 -31.98
CA PHE A 151 -2.24 7.18 -30.58
C PHE A 151 -1.76 8.42 -29.83
N VAL A 152 -2.67 9.07 -29.11
CA VAL A 152 -2.36 10.22 -28.25
C VAL A 152 -2.42 9.75 -26.81
N ALA A 153 -1.27 9.70 -26.15
CA ALA A 153 -1.20 9.35 -24.73
C ALA A 153 -1.92 10.42 -23.89
N PRO A 154 -2.70 10.02 -22.86
CA PRO A 154 -3.33 10.95 -21.93
C PRO A 154 -2.30 11.86 -21.25
N ALA A 155 -2.67 13.12 -20.98
CA ALA A 155 -1.81 14.08 -20.28
C ALA A 155 -1.42 13.59 -18.87
N SER A 156 -2.33 12.87 -18.21
CA SER A 156 -2.11 12.27 -16.88
C SER A 156 -0.95 11.27 -16.84
N LEU A 157 -0.70 10.54 -17.93
CA LEU A 157 0.45 9.64 -18.04
C LEU A 157 1.75 10.42 -18.15
N GLN A 158 1.77 11.51 -18.93
CA GLN A 158 2.95 12.37 -19.07
C GLN A 158 3.29 13.09 -17.76
N GLU A 159 2.28 13.51 -17.01
CA GLU A 159 2.45 14.09 -15.67
C GLU A 159 2.98 13.07 -14.66
N ALA A 160 2.53 11.81 -14.74
CA ALA A 160 3.03 10.73 -13.88
C ALA A 160 4.51 10.43 -14.17
N ASP A 161 4.90 10.35 -15.45
CA ASP A 161 6.30 10.14 -15.85
C ASP A 161 7.21 11.29 -15.40
N ALA A 162 6.75 12.54 -15.53
CA ALA A 162 7.49 13.71 -15.09
C ALA A 162 7.70 13.75 -13.56
N ASN A 163 6.69 13.34 -12.79
CA ASN A 163 6.79 13.24 -11.33
C ASN A 163 7.70 12.10 -10.88
N ALA A 164 7.74 10.98 -11.62
CA ALA A 164 8.65 9.88 -11.36
C ALA A 164 10.12 10.26 -11.65
N ALA A 165 10.37 11.11 -12.65
CA ALA A 165 11.72 11.58 -12.99
C ALA A 165 12.26 12.69 -12.05
N GLY A 166 11.38 13.40 -11.34
CA GLY A 166 11.76 14.49 -10.43
C GLY A 166 12.24 14.07 -9.03
N SER A 167 12.08 12.79 -8.66
CA SER A 167 12.40 12.25 -7.32
C SER A 167 13.85 11.72 -7.19
N ASP A 168 14.66 11.83 -8.24
CA ASP A 168 16.00 11.25 -8.36
C ASP A 168 17.15 12.15 -7.84
N SER A 169 16.86 13.16 -7.02
CA SER A 169 17.89 13.92 -6.30
C SER A 169 18.21 13.27 -4.94
N PRO A 170 19.48 12.92 -4.66
CA PRO A 170 19.89 12.40 -3.36
C PRO A 170 20.02 13.56 -2.37
N ALA A 171 18.88 14.13 -1.96
CA ALA A 171 18.84 14.90 -0.73
C ALA A 171 18.96 13.93 0.46
N PRO A 172 19.66 14.29 1.55
CA PRO A 172 19.64 13.49 2.75
C PRO A 172 18.20 13.44 3.23
N ARG A 173 17.54 12.28 3.06
CA ARG A 173 16.18 12.06 3.52
C ARG A 173 16.24 12.06 5.04
N ASP A 174 15.83 13.18 5.63
CA ASP A 174 15.64 13.32 7.07
C ASP A 174 14.84 12.13 7.58
N THR A 175 15.46 11.41 8.51
CA THR A 175 14.95 10.21 9.15
C THR A 175 13.79 10.58 10.08
N ALA A 176 12.55 10.42 9.61
CA ALA A 176 11.40 9.84 10.33
C ALA A 176 10.03 10.33 9.77
N PRO A 177 8.95 9.54 9.89
CA PRO A 177 8.92 8.10 9.58
C PRO A 177 7.58 7.60 8.99
N ALA A 178 7.58 6.42 8.35
CA ALA A 178 6.40 5.57 8.15
C ALA A 178 5.69 5.18 9.46
N ALA A 179 6.22 5.56 10.63
CA ALA A 179 5.49 5.48 11.88
C ALA A 179 4.25 6.40 11.88
N GLU A 180 4.20 7.50 11.12
CA GLU A 180 3.00 8.34 11.01
C GLU A 180 1.81 7.62 10.36
N MET A 181 2.09 6.70 9.43
CA MET A 181 1.10 5.83 8.77
C MET A 181 0.38 4.90 9.76
N PHE A 182 1.00 4.62 10.92
CA PHE A 182 0.45 3.83 12.02
C PHE A 182 0.24 4.65 13.31
N GLN A 183 0.50 5.97 13.28
CA GLN A 183 0.39 6.89 14.42
C GLN A 183 -0.70 7.95 14.25
N GLY A 184 -1.47 7.93 13.15
CA GLY A 184 -2.66 8.74 12.95
C GLY A 184 -3.78 8.48 13.96
N GLY A 185 -3.64 9.06 15.16
CA GLY A 185 -4.74 9.34 16.10
C GLY A 185 -4.95 8.34 17.24
N ALA A 186 -4.26 8.56 18.36
CA ALA A 186 -4.77 8.32 19.72
C ALA A 186 -5.19 6.90 20.18
N PHE A 187 -4.47 5.83 19.81
CA PHE A 187 -4.72 4.49 20.40
C PHE A 187 -3.53 3.80 21.06
N LEU A 188 -2.38 4.48 21.21
CA LEU A 188 -1.25 4.00 22.02
C LEU A 188 -1.44 4.29 23.52
N ARG A 189 -2.51 3.75 24.12
CA ARG A 189 -2.58 3.59 25.58
C ARG A 189 -3.14 2.22 25.98
N ALA A 190 -2.31 1.55 26.78
CA ALA A 190 -2.48 0.30 27.55
C ALA A 190 -2.17 -1.01 26.82
#